data_AF-A0A0D8XFU4-F1
#
_entry.id   AF-A0A0D8XFU4-F1
#
_cell.length_a   1.000
_cell.length_b   1.000
_cell.length_c   1.000
_cell.angle_alpha   90.00
_cell.angle_beta   90.00
_cell.angle_gamma   90.00
#
_symmetry.space_group_name_H-M   'P 1'
#
loop_
_entity.id
_entity.type
_entity.pdbx_description
1 polymer ?
#
loop_
_entity_poly.entity_id
_entity_poly.type
_entity_poly.pdbx_seq_one_letter_code
_entity_poly.pdbx_strand_id
1 'polypeptide(L)'
;MVDVPSFQLRNILCEYSLSPPCAINRFIYPNIRQQIPTLHIFGTTPSGKKACVHVHGVLPYLLLRIGSEYTTRLDQLMRDRINRLIQRELTQNKEETTRQNDFVQRIEPVMGRVFLPRVSYPQPLRFLQKILDNSIE
;
A
#
# COMPACT_ATOMS: atom_id res chain seq x y z
N MET A 1 -13.11 -24.11 27.05
CA MET A 1 -12.37 -23.46 25.96
C MET A 1 -11.07 -22.97 26.56
N VAL A 2 -9.92 -23.41 26.06
CA VAL A 2 -8.60 -23.00 26.57
C VAL A 2 -8.27 -21.68 25.89
N ASP A 3 -8.06 -20.62 26.67
CA ASP A 3 -7.60 -19.34 26.13
C ASP A 3 -6.23 -19.51 25.50
N VAL A 4 -6.16 -19.32 24.19
CA VAL A 4 -4.88 -19.28 23.47
C VAL A 4 -4.17 -18.00 23.91
N PRO A 5 -2.90 -18.06 24.36
CA PRO A 5 -2.17 -16.87 24.76
C PRO A 5 -2.12 -15.89 23.59
N SER A 6 -2.79 -14.74 23.74
CA SER A 6 -2.87 -13.70 22.73
C SER A 6 -2.30 -12.40 23.28
N PHE A 7 -1.51 -11.71 22.44
CA PHE A 7 -1.05 -10.37 22.76
C PHE A 7 -2.19 -9.38 22.51
N GLN A 8 -2.51 -8.56 23.51
CA GLN A 8 -3.58 -7.58 23.45
C GLN A 8 -3.06 -6.18 23.73
N LEU A 9 -3.49 -5.23 22.91
CA LEU A 9 -3.13 -3.82 23.00
C LEU A 9 -4.34 -2.96 22.67
N ARG A 10 -4.70 -2.04 23.57
CA ARG A 10 -5.65 -0.97 23.25
C ARG A 10 -4.91 0.13 22.48
N ASN A 11 -5.25 0.30 21.21
CA ASN A 11 -4.71 1.36 20.37
C ASN A 11 -5.13 2.75 20.91
N ILE A 12 -4.15 3.63 21.11
CA ILE A 12 -4.34 5.03 21.49
C ILE A 12 -3.95 5.94 20.33
N LEU A 13 -2.82 5.65 19.68
CA LEU A 13 -2.28 6.44 18.58
C LEU A 13 -1.66 5.49 17.54
N CYS A 14 -1.94 5.77 16.27
CA CYS A 14 -1.30 5.09 15.15
C CYS A 14 -0.60 6.12 14.28
N GLU A 15 0.71 5.98 14.14
CA GLU A 15 1.54 6.81 13.25
C GLU A 15 2.19 5.93 12.18
N TYR A 16 2.78 6.56 11.17
CA TYR A 16 3.60 5.87 10.19
C TYR A 16 4.91 6.62 10.00
N SER A 17 5.98 5.87 9.72
CA SER A 17 7.24 6.42 9.23
C SER A 17 7.66 5.69 7.97
N LEU A 18 8.42 6.38 7.13
CA LEU A 18 9.07 5.80 5.96
C LEU A 18 10.49 5.41 6.35
N SER A 19 10.87 4.19 6.02
CA SER A 19 12.22 3.70 6.32
C SER A 19 12.69 2.72 5.24
N PRO A 20 14.01 2.55 5.07
CA PRO A 20 14.54 1.50 4.21
C PRO A 20 14.06 0.11 4.66
N PRO A 21 13.88 -0.84 3.72
CA PRO A 21 13.33 -2.14 4.03
C PRO A 21 14.22 -2.96 4.97
N CYS A 22 13.69 -3.25 6.17
CA CYS A 22 14.30 -4.17 7.14
C CYS A 22 14.19 -5.64 6.70
N ALA A 23 14.79 -6.55 7.47
CA ALA A 23 14.80 -8.00 7.16
C ALA A 23 13.39 -8.59 6.98
N ILE A 24 12.42 -8.21 7.82
CA ILE A 24 11.02 -8.66 7.73
C ILE A 24 10.41 -8.20 6.41
N ASN A 25 10.66 -6.95 6.03
CA ASN A 25 10.12 -6.40 4.80
C ASN A 25 10.73 -7.03 3.55
N ARG A 26 12.03 -7.35 3.58
CA ARG A 26 12.69 -8.09 2.49
C ARG A 26 12.20 -9.52 2.36
N PHE A 27 11.78 -10.14 3.46
CA PHE A 27 11.14 -11.46 3.43
C PHE A 27 9.79 -11.42 2.70
N ILE A 28 8.98 -10.39 2.96
CA ILE A 28 7.65 -10.23 2.34
C ILE A 28 7.77 -9.72 0.90
N TYR A 29 8.67 -8.76 0.67
CA TYR A 29 8.87 -8.07 -0.60
C TYR A 29 10.36 -8.07 -1.00
N PRO A 30 10.88 -9.17 -1.59
CA PRO A 30 12.32 -9.34 -1.81
C PRO A 30 12.94 -8.33 -2.78
N ASN A 31 12.13 -7.79 -3.71
CA ASN A 31 12.61 -6.89 -4.76
C ASN A 31 12.42 -5.40 -4.43
N ILE A 32 11.89 -5.05 -3.25
CA ILE A 32 11.63 -3.66 -2.89
C ILE A 32 12.94 -2.95 -2.54
N ARG A 33 13.17 -1.79 -3.17
CA ARG A 33 14.39 -0.97 -2.97
C ARG A 33 14.10 0.39 -2.37
N GLN A 34 12.85 0.81 -2.46
CA GLN A 34 12.27 2.07 -2.04
C GLN A 34 12.05 2.10 -0.53
N GLN A 35 11.86 3.30 0.01
CA GLN A 35 11.39 3.43 1.38
C GLN A 35 9.96 2.89 1.50
N ILE A 36 9.69 2.23 2.62
CA ILE A 36 8.40 1.60 2.88
C ILE A 36 7.80 2.09 4.19
N PRO A 37 6.46 2.20 4.26
CA PRO A 37 5.80 2.59 5.49
C PRO A 37 5.87 1.48 6.53
N THR A 38 6.25 1.84 7.75
CA THR A 38 6.06 1.03 8.95
C THR A 38 5.03 1.74 9.83
N LEU A 39 4.00 1.03 10.26
CA LEU A 39 3.00 1.58 11.17
C LEU A 39 3.44 1.39 12.61
N HIS A 40 3.32 2.43 13.42
CA HIS A 40 3.61 2.42 14.84
C HIS A 40 2.30 2.57 15.62
N ILE A 41 1.90 1.50 16.31
CA ILE A 41 0.71 1.49 17.16
C ILE A 41 1.15 1.66 18.61
N PHE A 42 0.85 2.80 19.18
CA PHE A 42 1.08 3.11 20.59
C PHE A 42 -0.18 2.84 21.39
N GLY A 43 -0.04 2.13 22.49
CA GLY A 43 -1.19 1.71 23.28
C GLY A 43 -0.85 1.22 24.69
N THR A 44 -1.88 0.71 25.37
CA THR A 44 -1.75 0.08 26.68
C THR A 44 -2.23 -1.37 26.66
N THR A 45 -1.48 -2.23 27.33
CA THR A 45 -1.86 -3.63 27.57
C THR A 45 -2.99 -3.71 28.61
N PRO A 46 -3.72 -4.83 28.72
CA PRO A 46 -4.71 -5.04 29.78
C PRO A 46 -4.14 -4.86 31.19
N SER A 47 -2.84 -5.14 31.38
CA SER A 47 -2.11 -4.89 32.63
C SER A 47 -1.74 -3.42 32.89
N GLY A 48 -2.13 -2.49 32.03
CA GLY A 48 -1.83 -1.06 32.16
C GLY A 48 -0.43 -0.63 31.70
N LYS A 49 0.41 -1.56 31.20
CA LYS A 49 1.74 -1.23 30.66
C LYS A 49 1.63 -0.59 29.28
N LYS A 50 2.41 0.47 29.03
CA LYS A 50 2.57 1.09 27.71
C LYS A 50 3.37 0.17 26.79
N ALA A 51 2.97 0.08 25.53
CA ALA A 51 3.71 -0.66 24.50
C ALA A 51 3.61 0.05 23.15
N CYS A 52 4.63 -0.17 22.31
CA CYS A 52 4.66 0.25 20.91
C CYS A 52 4.79 -1.01 20.04
N VAL A 53 3.93 -1.15 19.04
CA VAL A 53 3.96 -2.27 18.09
C VAL A 53 4.28 -1.72 16.71
N HIS A 54 5.31 -2.29 16.09
CA HIS A 54 5.70 -1.97 14.72
C HIS A 54 5.07 -2.99 13.77
N VAL A 55 4.22 -2.52 12.87
CA VAL A 55 3.57 -3.35 11.86
C VAL A 55 4.29 -3.12 10.53
N HIS A 56 4.84 -4.20 10.01
CA HIS A 56 5.57 -4.25 8.75
C HIS A 56 4.74 -4.92 7.66
N GLY A 57 5.13 -4.74 6.39
CA GLY A 57 4.47 -5.38 5.25
C GLY A 57 3.18 -4.71 4.77
N VAL A 58 2.75 -3.61 5.40
CA VAL A 58 1.56 -2.86 5.01
C VAL A 58 1.94 -1.88 3.90
N LEU A 59 1.27 -2.01 2.75
CA LEU A 59 1.51 -1.15 1.61
C LEU A 59 0.19 -0.48 1.16
N PRO A 60 0.16 0.86 0.98
CA PRO A 60 -1.07 1.57 0.70
C PRO A 60 -1.60 1.26 -0.68
N TYR A 61 -2.93 1.19 -0.82
CA TYR A 61 -3.56 0.84 -2.08
C TYR A 61 -4.70 1.72 -2.53
N LEU A 62 -4.91 1.72 -3.85
CA LEU A 62 -5.99 2.42 -4.53
C LEU A 62 -6.67 1.45 -5.46
N LEU A 63 -8.01 1.51 -5.52
CA LEU A 63 -8.86 0.71 -6.39
C LEU A 63 -9.29 1.54 -7.61
N LEU A 64 -8.95 1.09 -8.81
CA LEU A 64 -9.32 1.76 -10.06
C LEU A 64 -10.28 0.90 -10.88
N ARG A 65 -11.37 1.51 -11.37
CA ARG A 65 -12.28 0.86 -12.31
C ARG A 65 -11.66 0.89 -13.72
N ILE A 66 -11.57 -0.27 -14.34
CA ILE A 66 -11.24 -0.39 -15.77
C ILE A 66 -12.51 -0.60 -16.60
N GLY A 67 -12.58 0.05 -17.76
CA GLY A 67 -13.69 -0.08 -18.71
C GLY A 67 -13.52 -1.22 -19.72
N SER A 68 -12.43 -1.98 -19.62
CA SER A 68 -12.08 -3.06 -20.53
C SER A 68 -11.64 -4.29 -19.76
N GLU A 69 -11.51 -5.41 -20.47
CA GLU A 69 -10.89 -6.61 -19.94
C GLU A 69 -9.45 -6.34 -19.46
N TYR A 70 -9.10 -6.88 -18.30
CA TYR A 70 -7.73 -6.82 -17.78
C TYR A 70 -6.84 -7.78 -18.58
N THR A 71 -5.76 -7.25 -19.16
CA THR A 71 -4.78 -8.00 -19.95
C THR A 71 -3.38 -7.63 -19.50
N THR A 72 -2.39 -8.50 -19.72
CA THR A 72 -0.97 -8.24 -19.40
C THR A 72 -0.44 -6.98 -20.10
N ARG A 73 -0.95 -6.66 -21.29
CA ARG A 73 -0.60 -5.42 -22.00
C ARG A 73 -1.15 -4.20 -21.28
N LEU A 74 -2.40 -4.25 -20.82
CA LEU A 74 -3.00 -3.16 -20.05
C LEU A 74 -2.26 -2.94 -18.73
N ASP A 75 -1.85 -4.02 -18.06
CA ASP A 75 -1.02 -3.98 -16.85
C ASP A 75 0.24 -3.14 -17.03
N GLN A 76 1.05 -3.46 -18.03
CA GLN A 76 2.28 -2.74 -18.36
C GLN A 76 2.01 -1.28 -18.71
N LEU A 77 1.01 -1.02 -19.55
CA LEU A 77 0.64 0.35 -19.94
C LEU A 77 0.19 1.19 -18.73
N MET A 78 -0.59 0.60 -17.82
CA MET A 78 -1.00 1.26 -16.58
C MET A 78 0.19 1.55 -15.70
N ARG A 79 1.08 0.57 -15.50
CA ARG A 79 2.30 0.73 -14.70
C ARG A 79 3.19 1.85 -15.21
N ASP A 80 3.47 1.84 -16.51
CA ASP A 80 4.25 2.89 -17.18
C ASP A 80 3.58 4.26 -17.06
N ARG A 81 2.26 4.32 -17.28
CA ARG A 81 1.53 5.59 -17.20
C ARG A 81 1.54 6.15 -15.79
N ILE A 82 1.32 5.31 -14.78
CA ILE A 82 1.33 5.71 -13.38
C ILE A 82 2.71 6.20 -12.97
N ASN A 83 3.77 5.44 -13.27
CA ASN A 83 5.14 5.83 -12.93
C ASN A 83 5.51 7.17 -13.59
N ARG A 84 5.16 7.37 -14.87
CA ARG A 84 5.39 8.65 -15.56
C ARG A 84 4.62 9.81 -14.94
N LEU A 85 3.35 9.61 -14.56
CA LEU A 85 2.54 10.66 -13.95
C LEU A 85 3.09 11.04 -12.57
N ILE A 86 3.43 10.06 -11.72
CA ILE A 86 4.01 10.34 -10.40
C ILE A 86 5.34 11.08 -10.56
N GLN A 87 6.22 10.58 -11.44
CA GLN A 87 7.51 11.23 -11.70
C GLN A 87 7.34 12.68 -12.14
N ARG A 88 6.37 12.95 -13.03
CA ARG A 88 6.07 14.32 -13.49
C ARG A 88 5.67 15.24 -12.35
N GLU A 89 4.76 14.80 -11.49
CA GLU A 89 4.28 15.60 -10.36
C GLU A 89 5.39 15.81 -9.31
N LEU A 90 6.25 14.82 -9.07
CA LEU A 90 7.38 14.95 -8.13
C LEU A 90 8.44 15.92 -8.66
N THR A 91 8.81 15.84 -9.94
CA THR A 91 9.81 16.72 -10.57
C THR A 91 9.32 18.18 -10.66
N GLN A 92 8.01 18.42 -10.75
CA GLN A 92 7.47 19.78 -10.67
C GLN A 92 7.64 20.42 -9.28
N ASN A 93 7.83 19.62 -8.24
CA ASN A 93 7.92 20.07 -6.86
C ASN A 93 9.35 20.07 -6.28
N LYS A 94 10.33 19.40 -6.91
CA LYS A 94 11.74 19.36 -6.49
C LYS A 94 12.73 19.20 -7.65
N GLU A 95 13.87 19.91 -7.58
CA GLU A 95 15.07 19.69 -8.41
C GLU A 95 15.84 18.45 -7.93
N GLU A 96 15.29 17.23 -8.07
CA GLU A 96 15.99 16.01 -7.68
C GLU A 96 16.28 15.05 -8.85
N THR A 97 17.46 14.44 -8.74
CA THR A 97 18.24 13.81 -9.80
C THR A 97 17.62 12.49 -10.27
N THR A 98 17.30 12.45 -11.56
CA THR A 98 17.37 11.32 -12.51
C THR A 98 17.54 9.91 -11.91
N ARG A 99 16.53 9.38 -11.22
CA ARG A 99 16.35 7.93 -11.05
C ARG A 99 14.99 7.55 -11.59
N GLN A 100 14.98 6.59 -12.51
CA GLN A 100 13.76 6.01 -13.03
C GLN A 100 13.14 5.18 -11.91
N ASN A 101 12.32 5.84 -11.09
CA ASN A 101 11.74 5.24 -9.91
C ASN A 101 10.50 4.45 -10.32
N ASP A 102 10.52 3.18 -9.95
CA ASP A 102 9.34 2.35 -10.00
C ASP A 102 8.53 2.59 -8.72
N PHE A 103 7.34 3.18 -8.84
CA PHE A 103 6.50 3.56 -7.70
C PHE A 103 5.37 2.56 -7.44
N VAL A 104 5.25 1.52 -8.26
CA VAL A 104 4.13 0.59 -8.27
C VAL A 104 4.64 -0.80 -7.91
N GLN A 105 4.42 -1.28 -6.70
CA GLN A 105 4.88 -2.64 -6.35
C GLN A 105 4.06 -3.73 -7.06
N ARG A 106 2.73 -3.59 -7.11
CA ARG A 106 1.83 -4.59 -7.69
C ARG A 106 0.58 -3.96 -8.28
N ILE A 107 0.02 -4.64 -9.27
CA ILE A 107 -1.29 -4.42 -9.87
C ILE A 107 -1.98 -5.77 -9.89
N GLU A 108 -3.21 -5.83 -9.38
CA GLU A 108 -4.01 -7.06 -9.37
C GLU A 108 -5.45 -6.78 -9.77
N PRO A 109 -6.09 -7.60 -10.61
CA PRO A 109 -7.51 -7.50 -10.88
C PRO A 109 -8.31 -8.09 -9.71
N VAL A 110 -9.14 -7.27 -9.07
CA VAL A 110 -10.00 -7.65 -7.96
C VAL A 110 -11.45 -7.51 -8.36
N MET A 111 -12.31 -8.46 -8.00
CA MET A 111 -13.74 -8.36 -8.22
C MET A 111 -14.41 -7.68 -7.01
N GLY A 112 -15.29 -6.72 -7.24
CA GLY A 112 -16.02 -6.07 -6.15
C GLY A 112 -17.29 -5.35 -6.58
N ARG A 113 -17.99 -4.76 -5.61
CA ARG A 113 -19.17 -3.92 -5.82
C ARG A 113 -18.84 -2.50 -5.39
N VAL A 114 -19.28 -1.51 -6.18
CA VAL A 114 -19.16 -0.11 -5.72
C VAL A 114 -20.20 0.13 -4.64
N PHE A 115 -19.79 0.88 -3.62
CA PHE A 115 -20.66 1.32 -2.54
C PHE A 115 -21.79 2.26 -3.02
N LEU A 116 -21.57 3.00 -4.12
CA LEU A 116 -22.52 4.01 -4.60
C LEU A 116 -23.72 3.36 -5.34
N PRO A 117 -24.96 3.64 -4.90
CA PRO A 117 -26.15 2.87 -5.30
C PRO A 117 -26.78 3.32 -6.64
N ARG A 118 -26.01 3.77 -7.63
CA ARG A 118 -26.57 4.37 -8.87
C ARG A 118 -26.23 3.68 -10.20
N VAL A 119 -25.77 2.44 -10.21
CA VAL A 119 -25.59 1.71 -11.48
C VAL A 119 -26.18 0.31 -11.37
N SER A 120 -27.35 0.16 -11.98
CA SER A 120 -28.17 -1.05 -12.02
C SER A 120 -27.64 -2.10 -13.01
N TYR A 121 -26.38 -2.53 -12.93
CA TYR A 121 -25.90 -3.73 -13.61
C TYR A 121 -24.69 -4.32 -12.86
N PRO A 122 -24.62 -5.65 -12.63
CA PRO A 122 -23.42 -6.30 -12.11
C PRO A 122 -22.39 -6.38 -13.24
N GLN A 123 -21.73 -5.28 -13.54
CA GLN A 123 -20.52 -5.32 -14.37
C GLN A 123 -19.40 -5.94 -13.51
N PRO A 124 -18.57 -6.85 -14.04
CA PRO A 124 -17.38 -7.32 -13.37
C PRO A 124 -16.42 -6.15 -13.19
N LEU A 125 -16.51 -5.48 -12.05
CA LEU A 125 -15.62 -4.38 -11.73
C LEU A 125 -14.31 -4.99 -11.32
N ARG A 126 -13.35 -4.91 -12.23
CA ARG A 126 -11.95 -5.23 -11.95
C ARG A 126 -11.32 -4.00 -11.34
N PHE A 127 -11.07 -4.08 -10.04
CA PHE A 127 -10.35 -3.07 -9.29
C PHE A 127 -8.88 -3.44 -9.31
N LEU A 128 -8.04 -2.48 -9.66
CA LEU A 128 -6.59 -2.60 -9.53
C LEU A 128 -6.21 -2.37 -8.08
N GLN A 129 -5.53 -3.27 -7.36
CA GLN A 129 -4.86 -2.91 -6.09
C GLN A 129 -3.51 -2.29 -6.44
N LYS A 130 -3.40 -0.96 -6.42
CA LYS A 130 -2.10 -0.29 -6.52
C LYS A 130 -1.37 -0.49 -5.20
N ILE A 131 -0.07 -0.71 -5.20
CA ILE A 131 0.72 -0.48 -4.00
C ILE A 131 1.55 0.78 -4.24
N LEU A 132 1.27 1.81 -3.45
CA LEU A 132 1.98 3.08 -3.49
C LEU A 132 3.24 2.98 -2.61
N ASP A 133 4.40 3.04 -3.23
CA ASP A 133 5.64 3.28 -2.49
C ASP A 133 5.75 4.78 -2.22
N ASN A 134 5.51 5.19 -0.97
CA ASN A 134 5.79 6.54 -0.52
C ASN A 134 7.31 6.67 -0.32
N SER A 135 8.04 6.94 -1.39
CA SER A 135 9.40 7.49 -1.30
C SER A 135 9.29 9.00 -1.51
N ILE A 136 8.87 9.70 -0.46
CA ILE A 136 8.89 11.16 -0.41
C ILE A 136 9.66 11.53 0.85
N GLU A 137 10.95 11.80 0.69
CA GLU A 137 11.70 12.71 1.56
C GLU A 137 11.78 14.05 0.84
#